data_AF-A0A9E2IVK2-F1
#
_entry.id   AF-A0A9E2IVK2-F1
#
_cell.length_a   1.000
_cell.length_b   1.000
_cell.length_c   1.000
_cell.angle_alpha   90.00
_cell.angle_beta   90.00
_cell.angle_gamma   90.00
#
_symmetry.space_group_name_H-M   'P 1'
#
loop_
_entity.id
_entity.type
_entity.pdbx_description
1 polymer ?
#
loop_
_entity_poly.entity_id
_entity_poly.type
_entity_poly.pdbx_seq_one_letter_code
_entity_poly.pdbx_strand_id
1 'polypeptide(L)' 'MAGGNATEHTYRPFLKRIIESLADGITATNEPRREACGAPDFIITRNEIPVGYIETKDIGKPLSVIENDEQLKRYR' A
#
# COMPACT_ATOMS: atom_id res chain seq x y z
N MET A 1 -11.41 -8.98 -20.26
CA MET A 1 -10.81 -9.50 -19.02
C MET A 1 -9.30 -9.39 -19.15
N ALA A 2 -8.68 -8.45 -18.43
CA ALA A 2 -7.22 -8.26 -18.43
C ALA A 2 -6.57 -9.20 -17.41
N GLY A 3 -6.63 -10.52 -17.66
CA GLY A 3 -6.22 -11.52 -16.67
C GLY A 3 -4.74 -11.94 -16.71
N GLY A 4 -3.99 -11.54 -17.74
CA GLY A 4 -2.63 -12.06 -17.97
C GLY A 4 -1.48 -11.10 -17.66
N ASN A 5 -1.72 -9.78 -17.69
CA ASN A 5 -0.65 -8.76 -17.63
C ASN A 5 -0.82 -7.79 -16.45
N ALA A 6 -1.74 -8.05 -15.52
CA ALA A 6 -1.99 -7.18 -14.38
C ALA A 6 -0.99 -7.46 -13.26
N THR A 7 -0.12 -6.50 -12.99
CA THR A 7 0.79 -6.49 -11.82
C THR A 7 0.14 -5.78 -10.64
N GLU A 8 0.78 -5.84 -9.47
CA GLU A 8 0.49 -5.00 -8.28
C GLU A 8 -0.08 -3.62 -8.61
N HIS A 9 0.64 -2.85 -9.44
CA HIS A 9 0.30 -1.48 -9.78
C HIS A 9 -1.06 -1.34 -10.49
N THR A 10 -1.49 -2.36 -11.23
CA THR A 10 -2.77 -2.35 -11.97
C THR A 10 -3.97 -2.21 -11.02
N TYR A 11 -3.87 -2.74 -9.80
CA TYR A 11 -4.95 -2.75 -8.81
C TYR A 11 -4.90 -1.58 -7.82
N ARG A 12 -3.79 -0.83 -7.77
CA ARG A 12 -3.58 0.28 -6.83
C ARG A 12 -4.65 1.38 -6.91
N PRO A 13 -5.11 1.83 -8.09
CA PRO A 13 -6.17 2.83 -8.17
C PRO A 13 -7.49 2.37 -7.53
N PHE A 14 -7.81 1.09 -7.67
CA PHE A 14 -9.01 0.51 -7.05
C PHE A 14 -8.83 0.35 -5.54
N LEU A 15 -7.68 -0.16 -5.10
CA LEU A 15 -7.34 -0.27 -3.68
C LEU A 15 -7.40 1.09 -2.98
N LYS A 16 -6.81 2.14 -3.57
CA LYS A 16 -6.89 3.52 -3.07
C LYS A 16 -8.33 3.93 -2.75
N ARG A 17 -9.25 3.74 -3.71
CA ARG A 17 -10.67 4.10 -3.56
C ARG A 17 -11.34 3.33 -2.43
N ILE A 18 -11.02 2.05 -2.25
CA ILE A 18 -11.55 1.26 -1.14
C ILE A 18 -11.05 1.83 0.18
N ILE A 19 -9.74 2.07 0.32
CA ILE A 19 -9.16 2.57 1.57
C ILE A 19 -9.73 3.94 1.95
N GLU A 20 -9.84 4.86 0.99
CA GLU A 20 -10.42 6.20 1.22
C GLU A 20 -11.91 6.16 1.56
N SER A 21 -12.62 5.07 1.23
CA SER A 21 -14.02 4.88 1.60
C SER A 21 -14.25 4.34 3.01
N LEU A 22 -13.19 3.93 3.73
CA LEU A 22 -13.32 3.29 5.04
C LEU A 22 -13.74 4.25 6.15
N ALA A 23 -13.36 5.53 6.06
CA ALA A 23 -13.79 6.58 6.98
C ALA A 23 -13.48 7.97 6.42
N ASP A 24 -14.20 8.97 6.92
CA ASP A 24 -13.93 10.37 6.59
C ASP A 24 -12.52 10.80 7.00
N GLY A 25 -11.91 11.59 6.12
CA GLY A 25 -10.57 12.16 6.32
C GLY A 25 -9.41 11.20 6.05
N ILE A 26 -9.67 9.96 5.60
CA ILE A 26 -8.63 9.04 5.16
C ILE A 26 -8.17 9.39 3.74
N THR A 27 -6.87 9.55 3.56
CA THR A 27 -6.21 9.69 2.24
C THR A 27 -5.21 8.57 2.07
N ALA A 28 -5.23 7.91 0.90
CA ALA A 28 -4.25 6.89 0.53
C ALA A 28 -3.37 7.40 -0.61
N THR A 29 -2.14 7.80 -0.30
CA THR A 29 -1.20 8.33 -1.29
C THR A 29 -0.36 7.20 -1.87
N ASN A 30 -0.54 6.89 -3.15
CA ASN A 30 0.28 5.92 -3.89
C ASN A 30 1.65 6.52 -4.24
N GLU A 31 2.70 5.72 -4.12
CA GLU A 31 4.09 6.11 -4.40
C GLU A 31 4.49 7.43 -3.70
N PRO A 32 4.31 7.52 -2.37
CA PRO A 32 4.72 8.71 -1.62
C PRO A 32 6.20 8.99 -1.83
N ARG A 33 6.56 10.27 -1.70
CA ARG A 33 7.96 10.68 -1.71
C ARG A 33 8.70 9.91 -0.62
N ARG A 34 9.83 9.29 -0.98
CA ARG A 34 10.69 8.51 -0.07
C ARG A 34 10.86 9.22 1.28
N GLU A 35 10.48 8.52 2.34
CA GLU A 35 10.71 8.93 3.73
C GLU A 35 11.99 8.25 4.26
N ALA A 36 12.53 8.73 5.39
CA ALA A 36 13.74 8.17 5.99
C ALA A 36 13.63 6.67 6.31
N CYS A 37 12.42 6.17 6.56
CA CYS A 37 12.14 4.78 6.91
C CYS A 37 11.95 3.85 5.70
N GLY A 38 11.75 4.37 4.47
CA GLY A 38 11.52 3.51 3.30
C GLY A 38 10.75 4.17 2.16
N ALA A 39 10.28 3.33 1.24
CA ALA A 39 9.48 3.69 0.08
C ALA A 39 8.25 2.77 0.01
N PRO A 40 7.22 3.02 0.84
CA PRO A 40 6.03 2.19 0.82
C PRO A 40 5.24 2.38 -0.45
N ASP A 41 4.46 1.37 -0.84
CA ASP A 41 3.51 1.54 -1.95
C ASP A 41 2.43 2.59 -1.64
N PHE A 42 1.93 2.60 -0.40
CA PHE A 42 1.06 3.67 0.09
C PHE A 42 1.45 4.18 1.47
N ILE A 43 1.28 5.48 1.68
CA ILE A 43 1.11 6.08 3.00
C ILE A 43 -0.38 6.41 3.20
N ILE A 44 -0.91 6.03 4.35
CA ILE A 44 -2.27 6.34 4.77
C ILE A 44 -2.20 7.47 5.77
N THR A 45 -2.93 8.56 5.49
CA THR A 45 -3.06 9.67 6.42
C THR A 45 -4.52 9.84 6.83
N ARG A 46 -4.74 10.31 8.06
CA ARG A 46 -6.04 10.80 8.51
C ARG A 46 -5.90 12.26 8.90
N ASN A 47 -6.59 13.14 8.18
CA ASN A 47 -6.44 14.59 8.35
C ASN A 47 -4.95 15.01 8.35
N GLU A 48 -4.21 14.58 7.32
CA GLU A 48 -2.77 14.84 7.12
C GLU A 48 -1.81 14.15 8.09
N ILE A 49 -2.30 13.50 9.14
CA ILE A 49 -1.46 12.75 10.08
C ILE A 49 -1.24 11.33 9.55
N PRO A 50 0.01 10.85 9.36
CA PRO A 50 0.28 9.46 9.01
C PRO A 50 -0.28 8.49 10.05
N VAL A 51 -1.06 7.51 9.59
CA VAL A 51 -1.67 6.47 10.45
C VAL A 51 -1.24 5.06 10.07
N GLY A 52 -0.56 4.89 8.94
CA GLY A 52 -0.01 3.60 8.53
C GLY A 52 0.52 3.59 7.11
N TYR A 53 1.06 2.44 6.74
CA TYR A 53 1.65 2.17 5.43
C TYR A 53 1.04 0.90 4.86
N ILE A 54 0.93 0.79 3.53
CA ILE A 54 0.49 -0.43 2.84
C ILE A 54 1.55 -0.80 1.80
N GLU A 55 1.89 -2.09 1.77
CA GLU A 55 2.66 -2.71 0.69
C GLU A 55 1.74 -3.62 -0.13
N THR A 56 1.86 -3.55 -1.45
CA THR A 56 1.07 -4.38 -2.38
C THR A 56 1.92 -5.52 -2.92
N LYS A 57 1.29 -6.66 -3.20
CA LYS A 57 1.94 -7.83 -3.83
C LYS A 57 1.08 -8.43 -4.93
N ASP A 58 1.72 -9.09 -5.90
CA ASP A 58 0.99 -9.78 -6.96
C ASP A 58 0.04 -10.82 -6.37
N ILE A 59 -1.14 -10.93 -6.97
CA ILE A 59 -2.17 -11.89 -6.54
C ILE A 59 -1.61 -13.31 -6.66
N GLY A 60 -1.74 -14.09 -5.58
CA GLY A 60 -1.26 -15.47 -5.51
C GLY A 60 0.12 -15.63 -4.84
N LYS A 61 0.81 -14.53 -4.48
CA LYS A 61 2.01 -14.62 -3.64
C LYS A 61 1.64 -14.92 -2.17
N PRO A 62 2.32 -15.86 -1.49
CA PRO A 62 2.03 -16.22 -0.10
C PRO A 62 2.48 -15.14 0.89
N LEU A 63 1.58 -14.73 1.79
CA LEU A 63 1.83 -13.70 2.82
C LEU A 63 2.96 -14.07 3.79
N SER A 64 3.17 -15.36 4.07
CA SER A 64 4.23 -15.83 4.97
C SER A 64 5.65 -15.50 4.50
N VAL A 65 5.85 -15.38 3.19
CA VAL A 65 7.13 -14.95 2.60
C VAL A 65 7.29 -13.42 2.74
N ILE A 66 6.18 -12.69 2.78
CA ILE A 66 6.13 -11.23 2.77
C ILE A 66 6.28 -10.66 4.19
N GLU A 67 5.71 -11.29 5.22
CA GLU A 67 5.80 -10.81 6.61
C GLU A 67 7.22 -10.77 7.18
N ASN A 68 8.14 -11.53 6.58
CA ASN A 68 9.56 -11.55 6.95
C ASN A 68 10.42 -10.56 6.14
N ASP A 69 9.80 -9.81 5.22
CA ASP A 69 10.49 -8.85 4.36
C ASP A 69 11.06 -7.69 5.20
N GLU A 70 12.31 -7.34 4.92
CA GLU A 70 13.02 -6.24 5.56
C GLU A 70 12.31 -4.90 5.39
N GLN A 71 11.46 -4.74 4.36
CA GLN A 71 10.63 -3.54 4.22
C GLN A 71 9.61 -3.40 5.35
N LEU A 72 8.87 -4.45 5.71
CA LEU A 72 7.85 -4.39 6.76
C LEU A 72 8.45 -4.18 8.15
N LYS A 73 9.69 -4.64 8.37
CA LYS A 73 10.41 -4.39 9.63
C LYS A 73 10.74 -2.92 9.84
N ARG A 74 10.83 -2.10 8.78
CA ARG A 74 11.18 -0.67 8.86
C ARG A 74 10.03 0.24 9.26
N TYR A 75 8.79 -0.25 9.18
CA TYR A 75 7.59 0.49 9.57
C TYR A 75 7.09 0.15 10.97
N ARG A 76 7.80 -0.73 11.70
CA ARG A 76 7.52 -1.07 13.10
C ARG A 76 8.16 -0.10 14.07
#